data_AF-A0A0C2G357-F1
#
_entry.id   AF-A0A0C2G357-F1
#
_cell.length_a   1.000
_cell.length_b   1.000
_cell.length_c   1.000
_cell.angle_alpha   90.00
_cell.angle_beta   90.00
_cell.angle_gamma   90.00
#
_symmetry.space_group_name_H-M   'P 1'
#
loop_
_entity.id
_entity.type
_entity.pdbx_description
1 polymer ?
#
loop_
_entity_poly.entity_id
_entity_poly.type
_entity_poly.pdbx_seq_one_letter_code
_entity_poly.pdbx_strand_id
1 'polypeptide(L)'
;MVPGVKALQEIRHLQRTTELLIPRIAFQRVVRDVTDKAYMRGPRNNWMQVALKRCVGIAGHEMCIFPSRDPLSEFRFQEAAEVYLTCMFEDCNLAAIHARRVTIMPKDMHLVRRLRGESTMMT
;
A
#
# COMPACT_ATOMS: atom_id res chain seq x y z
N MET A 1 -6.76 -9.24 -32.85
CA MET A 1 -6.31 -9.93 -31.61
C MET A 1 -7.52 -10.33 -30.80
N VAL A 2 -7.61 -11.59 -30.36
CA VAL A 2 -8.64 -12.03 -29.42
C VAL A 2 -8.42 -11.30 -28.09
N PRO A 3 -9.46 -10.77 -27.44
CA PRO A 3 -9.30 -9.98 -26.20
C PRO A 3 -8.54 -10.71 -25.09
N GLY A 4 -8.69 -12.04 -24.97
CA GLY A 4 -7.92 -12.84 -24.01
C GLY A 4 -6.41 -12.90 -24.27
N VAL A 5 -5.97 -12.75 -25.52
CA VAL A 5 -4.54 -12.76 -25.87
C VAL A 5 -3.86 -11.45 -25.46
N LYS A 6 -4.57 -10.32 -25.52
CA LYS A 6 -4.04 -9.02 -25.05
C LYS A 6 -3.77 -9.04 -23.55
N ALA A 7 -4.72 -9.53 -22.76
CA ALA A 7 -4.56 -9.66 -21.31
C ALA A 7 -3.36 -10.54 -20.93
N LEU A 8 -3.17 -11.67 -21.61
CA LEU A 8 -2.02 -12.55 -21.36
C LEU A 8 -0.66 -11.91 -21.73
N GLN A 9 -0.63 -11.10 -22.80
CA GLN A 9 0.58 -10.38 -23.18
C GLN A 9 0.92 -9.29 -22.16
N GLU A 10 -0.08 -8.58 -21.66
CA GLU A 10 0.06 -7.54 -20.65
C GLU A 10 0.55 -8.12 -19.32
N ILE A 11 -0.05 -9.22 -18.84
CA ILE A 11 0.42 -9.94 -17.64
C ILE A 11 1.89 -10.32 -17.77
N ARG A 12 2.29 -10.90 -18.92
CA ARG A 12 3.70 -11.27 -19.15
C ARG A 12 4.63 -10.07 -19.22
N HIS A 13 4.16 -8.93 -19.70
CA HIS A 13 4.96 -7.70 -19.75
C HIS A 13 5.15 -7.12 -18.34
N LEU A 14 4.06 -7.00 -17.57
CA LEU A 14 4.07 -6.49 -16.20
C LEU A 14 4.89 -7.39 -15.25
N GLN A 15 4.86 -8.71 -15.45
CA GLN A 15 5.69 -9.65 -14.67
C GLN A 15 7.20 -9.58 -14.99
N ARG A 16 7.60 -8.97 -16.11
CA ARG A 16 9.02 -8.78 -16.46
C ARG A 16 9.57 -7.43 -16.04
N THR A 17 8.70 -6.46 -15.78
CA THR A 17 9.07 -5.09 -15.46
C THR A 17 8.88 -4.84 -13.97
N THR A 18 9.70 -3.98 -13.39
CA THR A 18 9.62 -3.55 -11.99
C THR A 18 9.33 -2.06 -11.88
N GLU A 19 8.63 -1.53 -12.89
CA GLU A 19 8.27 -0.12 -12.93
C GLU A 19 7.08 0.14 -12.01
N LEU A 20 7.08 1.30 -11.35
CA LEU A 20 5.97 1.70 -10.50
C LEU A 20 4.75 2.02 -11.38
N LEU A 21 3.64 1.33 -11.16
CA LEU A 21 2.43 1.41 -11.98
C LEU A 21 1.52 2.57 -11.55
N ILE A 22 1.63 3.02 -10.30
CA ILE A 22 0.83 4.12 -9.80
C ILE A 22 1.51 5.46 -10.15
N PRO A 23 0.81 6.43 -10.73
CA PRO A 23 1.38 7.75 -10.97
C PRO A 23 1.83 8.44 -9.67
N ARG A 24 3.13 8.75 -9.56
CA ARG A 24 3.75 9.31 -8.34
C ARG A 24 3.00 10.52 -7.77
N ILE A 25 2.56 11.43 -8.63
CA ILE A 25 1.84 12.65 -8.20
C ILE A 25 0.49 12.32 -7.57
N ALA A 26 -0.25 11.35 -8.12
CA ALA A 26 -1.53 10.95 -7.57
C ALA A 26 -1.35 10.28 -6.19
N PHE A 27 -0.35 9.41 -6.07
CA PHE A 27 -0.02 8.76 -4.81
C PHE A 27 0.40 9.76 -3.73
N GLN A 28 1.33 10.67 -4.06
CA GLN A 28 1.78 11.73 -3.16
C GLN A 28 0.64 12.61 -2.64
N ARG A 29 -0.33 12.96 -3.50
CA ARG A 29 -1.51 13.75 -3.10
C ARG A 29 -2.36 13.01 -2.07
N VAL A 30 -2.58 11.71 -2.26
CA VAL A 30 -3.34 10.88 -1.32
C VAL A 30 -2.60 10.72 0.00
N VAL A 31 -1.29 10.46 -0.03
CA VAL A 31 -0.47 10.35 1.18
C VAL A 31 -0.54 11.63 2.01
N ARG A 32 -0.44 12.80 1.35
CA ARG A 32 -0.55 14.10 2.03
C ARG A 32 -1.93 14.30 2.64
N ASP A 33 -3.01 14.03 1.91
CA ASP A 33 -4.38 14.15 2.43
C ASP A 33 -4.63 13.23 3.65
N VAL A 34 -4.17 11.97 3.60
CA VAL A 34 -4.28 11.04 4.74
C VAL A 34 -3.47 11.53 5.94
N THR A 35 -2.26 12.03 5.68
CA THR A 35 -1.35 12.56 6.69
C THR A 35 -1.94 13.81 7.36
N ASP A 36 -2.49 14.73 6.56
CA ASP A 36 -3.14 15.94 7.04
C ASP A 36 -4.38 15.62 7.89
N LYS A 37 -5.20 14.65 7.46
CA LYS A 37 -6.34 14.15 8.25
C LYS A 37 -5.91 13.52 9.58
N ALA A 38 -4.78 12.82 9.60
CA ALA A 38 -4.22 12.26 10.82
C ALA A 38 -3.72 13.36 11.77
N TYR A 39 -3.07 14.40 11.25
CA TYR A 39 -2.57 15.52 12.05
C TYR A 39 -3.67 16.47 12.55
N MET A 40 -4.76 16.66 11.81
CA MET A 40 -5.88 17.51 12.23
C MET A 40 -6.78 16.88 13.32
N ARG A 41 -6.68 15.56 13.55
CA ARG A 41 -7.39 14.85 14.63
C ARG A 41 -6.65 14.81 15.97
N GLY A 42 -5.43 15.39 16.07
CA GLY A 42 -4.67 15.49 17.33
C GLY A 42 -4.36 16.95 17.70
N PRO A 43 -4.30 17.30 18.99
CA PRO A 43 -3.93 18.65 19.40
C PRO A 43 -2.49 18.99 18.96
N ARG A 44 -2.27 20.27 18.68
CA ARG A 44 -1.05 20.83 18.06
C ARG A 44 0.20 20.81 18.94
N ASN A 45 0.28 19.93 19.94
CA ASN A 45 1.33 19.93 20.95
C ASN A 45 2.14 18.63 20.94
N ASN A 46 3.43 18.80 20.68
CA ASN A 46 4.53 17.92 21.05
C ASN A 46 4.63 16.51 20.44
N TRP A 47 3.92 16.14 19.37
CA TRP A 47 4.18 14.84 18.73
C TRP A 47 5.59 14.75 18.09
N MET A 48 6.19 15.88 17.68
CA MET A 48 7.64 15.93 17.36
C MET A 48 8.53 15.64 18.59
N GLN A 49 8.06 15.88 19.82
CA GLN A 49 8.79 15.57 21.06
C GLN A 49 8.40 14.21 21.69
N VAL A 50 7.19 13.72 21.46
CA VAL A 50 6.67 12.46 22.05
C VAL A 50 6.95 11.26 21.14
N ALA A 51 6.92 11.42 19.80
CA ALA A 51 7.40 10.38 18.89
C ALA A 51 8.93 10.16 19.06
N LEU A 52 9.68 11.23 19.34
CA LEU A 52 11.11 11.17 19.63
C LEU A 52 11.44 10.38 20.91
N LYS A 53 10.56 10.38 21.92
CA LYS A 53 10.84 9.72 23.21
C LYS A 53 10.52 8.23 23.25
N ARG A 54 9.76 7.67 22.30
CA ARG A 54 9.33 6.26 22.35
C ARG A 54 10.08 5.33 21.39
N CYS A 55 10.84 5.89 20.45
CA CYS A 55 11.64 5.12 19.48
C CYS A 55 13.14 5.01 19.84
N VAL A 56 13.59 5.46 21.01
CA VAL A 56 15.01 5.38 21.44
C VAL A 56 15.37 3.99 22.03
N GLY A 57 14.53 2.96 21.82
CA GLY A 57 14.74 1.65 22.44
C GLY A 57 15.35 0.57 21.54
N ILE A 58 15.23 0.66 20.21
CA ILE A 58 15.61 -0.46 19.34
C ILE A 58 16.21 0.09 18.05
N ALA A 59 17.46 -0.27 17.81
CA ALA A 59 18.28 -0.01 16.64
C ALA A 59 18.86 1.41 16.51
N GLY A 60 20.18 1.50 16.70
CA GLY A 60 21.04 2.60 16.27
C GLY A 60 21.16 2.68 14.75
N HIS A 61 20.03 2.90 14.07
CA HIS A 61 19.98 3.32 12.69
C HIS A 61 19.04 4.53 12.67
N GLU A 62 19.58 5.68 12.25
CA GLU A 62 18.86 6.95 12.20
C GLU A 62 17.49 6.77 11.54
N MET A 63 16.47 6.68 12.37
CA MET A 63 15.08 6.76 11.95
C MET A 63 14.82 8.25 11.81
N CYS A 64 14.94 8.73 10.57
CA CYS A 64 14.66 10.11 10.22
C CYS A 64 13.29 10.49 10.78
N ILE A 65 13.34 11.29 11.85
CA ILE A 65 12.27 12.22 12.20
C ILE A 65 12.01 12.96 10.90
N PHE A 66 10.75 13.12 10.49
CA PHE A 66 10.41 13.86 9.28
C PHE A 66 10.19 15.36 9.61
N PRO A 67 11.21 16.21 9.77
CA PRO A 67 11.12 17.53 9.19
C PRO A 67 11.63 17.42 7.75
N SER A 68 10.95 18.06 6.81
CA SER A 68 11.32 18.15 5.38
C SER A 68 10.81 17.00 4.51
N ARG A 69 9.88 17.34 3.61
CA ARG A 69 9.91 17.14 2.15
C ARG A 69 10.95 16.19 1.50
N ASP A 70 11.37 15.11 2.13
CA ASP A 70 12.40 14.21 1.62
C ASP A 70 11.81 13.32 0.52
N PRO A 71 12.14 13.55 -0.77
CA PRO A 71 11.49 12.88 -1.90
C PRO A 71 11.75 11.36 -1.95
N LEU A 72 12.80 10.91 -1.24
CA LEU A 72 13.26 9.52 -1.22
C LEU A 72 12.39 8.64 -0.30
N SER A 73 11.77 9.23 0.73
CA SER A 73 10.89 8.49 1.65
C SER A 73 9.55 8.12 0.98
N GLU A 74 9.00 9.05 0.20
CA GLU A 74 7.76 8.86 -0.55
C GLU A 74 7.90 7.75 -1.61
N PHE A 75 9.10 7.55 -2.17
CA PHE A 75 9.39 6.46 -3.12
C PHE A 75 9.26 5.07 -2.48
N ARG A 76 9.85 4.88 -1.28
CA ARG A 76 9.78 3.59 -0.56
C ARG A 76 8.36 3.24 -0.12
N PHE A 77 7.58 4.25 0.27
CA PHE A 77 6.18 4.03 0.65
C PHE A 77 5.35 3.60 -0.57
N GLN A 78 5.61 4.18 -1.74
CA GLN A 78 4.96 3.77 -2.98
C GLN A 78 5.32 2.34 -3.37
N GLU A 79 6.61 2.00 -3.34
CA GLU A 79 7.09 0.64 -3.64
C GLU A 79 6.43 -0.40 -2.71
N ALA A 80 6.43 -0.16 -1.40
CA ALA A 80 5.78 -1.05 -0.44
C ALA A 80 4.27 -1.20 -0.69
N ALA A 81 3.59 -0.10 -1.04
CA ALA A 81 2.15 -0.12 -1.32
C ALA A 81 1.82 -0.94 -2.58
N GLU A 82 2.59 -0.78 -3.66
CA GLU A 82 2.38 -1.51 -4.92
C GLU A 82 2.68 -3.01 -4.77
N VAL A 83 3.72 -3.37 -4.02
CA VAL A 83 4.02 -4.77 -3.69
C VAL A 83 2.88 -5.39 -2.89
N TYR A 84 2.39 -4.69 -1.85
CA TYR A 84 1.28 -5.17 -1.03
C TYR A 84 0.01 -5.42 -1.85
N LEU A 85 -0.35 -4.49 -2.74
CA LEU A 85 -1.52 -4.62 -3.61
C LEU A 85 -1.37 -5.79 -4.57
N THR A 86 -0.18 -5.98 -5.15
CA THR A 86 0.09 -7.11 -6.07
C THR A 86 -0.12 -8.45 -5.37
N CYS A 87 0.50 -8.64 -4.20
CA CYS A 87 0.30 -9.87 -3.41
C CYS A 87 -1.16 -10.07 -2.99
N MET A 88 -1.88 -8.99 -2.67
CA MET A 88 -3.31 -9.06 -2.32
C MET A 88 -4.17 -9.50 -3.52
N PHE A 89 -3.88 -9.01 -4.73
CA PHE A 89 -4.60 -9.41 -5.93
C PHE A 89 -4.29 -10.84 -6.39
N GLU A 90 -3.07 -11.33 -6.13
CA GLU A 90 -2.72 -12.74 -6.35
C GLU A 90 -3.58 -13.66 -5.48
N ASP A 91 -3.73 -13.35 -4.18
CA ASP A 91 -4.62 -14.10 -3.28
C ASP A 91 -6.09 -14.00 -3.71
N CYS A 92 -6.54 -12.81 -4.13
CA CYS A 92 -7.90 -12.63 -4.64
C CYS A 92 -8.16 -13.44 -5.90
N ASN A 93 -7.15 -13.56 -6.78
CA ASN A 93 -7.23 -14.36 -7.98
C ASN A 93 -7.36 -15.86 -7.63
N LEU A 94 -6.63 -16.35 -6.63
CA LEU A 94 -6.78 -17.72 -6.12
C LEU A 94 -8.20 -17.97 -5.57
N ALA A 95 -8.77 -17.01 -4.84
CA ALA A 95 -10.14 -17.09 -4.34
C ALA A 95 -11.19 -17.08 -5.48
N ALA A 96 -10.96 -16.31 -6.54
CA ALA A 96 -11.83 -16.30 -7.72
C ALA A 96 -11.78 -17.65 -8.47
N ILE A 97 -10.58 -18.21 -8.66
CA ILE A 97 -10.39 -19.53 -9.28
C ILE A 97 -11.04 -20.63 -8.44
N HIS A 98 -10.90 -20.58 -7.12
CA HIS A 98 -11.58 -21.51 -6.20
C HIS A 98 -13.11 -21.50 -6.39
N ALA A 99 -13.68 -20.33 -6.69
CA ALA A 99 -15.11 -20.17 -6.99
C ALA A 99 -15.48 -20.41 -8.48
N ARG A 100 -14.58 -20.98 -9.29
CA ARG A 100 -14.74 -21.19 -10.75
C ARG A 100 -15.04 -19.91 -11.55
N ARG A 101 -14.51 -18.77 -11.11
CA ARG A 101 -14.62 -17.47 -11.81
C ARG A 101 -13.26 -17.01 -12.31
N VAL A 102 -13.27 -16.24 -13.39
CA VAL A 102 -12.08 -15.56 -13.94
C VAL A 102 -12.04 -14.07 -13.53
N THR A 103 -13.17 -13.54 -13.07
CA THR A 103 -13.30 -12.13 -12.64
C THR A 103 -13.16 -12.00 -11.13
N ILE A 104 -12.21 -11.18 -10.69
CA ILE A 104 -12.04 -10.78 -9.29
C ILE A 104 -13.20 -9.86 -8.89
N MET A 105 -13.81 -10.14 -7.74
CA MET A 105 -14.93 -9.36 -7.21
C MET A 105 -14.58 -8.79 -5.83
N PRO A 106 -15.26 -7.72 -5.37
CA PRO A 106 -15.04 -7.17 -4.04
C PRO A 106 -15.20 -8.20 -2.91
N LYS A 107 -16.11 -9.18 -3.05
CA LYS A 107 -16.27 -10.27 -2.06
C LYS A 107 -15.01 -11.12 -1.87
N ASP A 108 -14.20 -11.29 -2.92
CA ASP A 108 -12.94 -12.06 -2.86
C ASP A 108 -11.91 -11.27 -2.03
N MET A 109 -11.87 -9.95 -2.22
CA MET A 109 -11.04 -9.03 -1.43
C MET A 109 -11.39 -9.06 0.06
N HIS A 110 -12.69 -9.01 0.40
CA HIS A 110 -13.12 -9.10 1.79
C HIS A 110 -12.78 -10.45 2.43
N LEU A 111 -12.90 -11.54 1.67
CA LEU A 111 -12.52 -12.87 2.13
C LEU A 111 -11.01 -12.95 2.40
N VAL A 112 -10.17 -12.49 1.46
CA VAL A 112 -8.70 -12.50 1.61
C VAL A 112 -8.26 -11.66 2.81
N ARG A 113 -8.82 -10.46 2.99
CA ARG A 113 -8.53 -9.63 4.17
C ARG A 113 -8.90 -10.31 5.48
N ARG A 114 -10.03 -11.01 5.51
CA ARG A 114 -10.44 -11.81 6.68
C ARG A 114 -9.47 -12.98 6.95
N LEU A 115 -9.04 -13.68 5.90
CA LEU A 115 -8.11 -14.80 6.02
C LEU A 115 -6.70 -14.36 6.46
N ARG A 116 -6.25 -13.18 5.99
CA ARG A 116 -4.99 -12.57 6.43
C ARG A 116 -5.01 -12.06 7.87
N GLY A 117 -6.18 -12.06 8.53
CA GLY A 117 -6.33 -11.53 9.88
C GLY A 117 -6.29 -10.00 9.94
N GLU A 118 -6.41 -9.31 8.80
CA GLU A 118 -6.57 -7.86 8.70
C GLU A 118 -8.02 -7.49 9.08
N SER A 119 -8.41 -7.81 10.32
CA SER A 119 -9.64 -7.27 10.87
C SER A 119 -9.49 -5.77 10.94
N THR A 120 -10.35 -5.08 10.21
CA THR A 120 -10.50 -3.62 10.24
C THR A 120 -10.85 -3.24 11.66
N MET A 121 -9.85 -2.96 12.49
CA MET A 121 -10.04 -2.20 13.73
C MET A 121 -10.34 -0.76 13.31
N MET A 122 -11.59 -0.53 12.91
CA MET A 122 -12.23 0.77 12.86
C MET A 122 -13.43 0.75 13.80
N THR A 123 -13.16 0.50 15.07
CA THR A 123 -14.05 0.76 16.21
C THR A 123 -13.33 1.70 17.15
#